data_AF-A0A1Q7ETW3-F1
#
_entry.id   AF-A0A1Q7ETW3-F1
#
_cell.length_a   1.000
_cell.length_b   1.000
_cell.length_c   1.000
_cell.angle_alpha   90.00
_cell.angle_beta   90.00
_cell.angle_gamma   90.00
#
_symmetry.space_group_name_H-M   'P 1'
#
loop_
_entity.id
_entity.type
_entity.pdbx_description
1 polymer ?
#
loop_
_entity_poly.entity_id
_entity_poly.type
_entity_poly.pdbx_seq_one_letter_code
_entity_poly.pdbx_strand_id
1 'polypeptide(L)' 'MYQLKITLAEVEPPIWRLIQVSGSVTLDRLHTVIQKAMGWRDAHLHEFEVRGRRYGVPEPDEPALPAMLLRRAFSGAL' A
#
# COMPACT_ATOMS: atom_id res chain seq x y z
N MET A 1 -2.45 -12.58 -16.93
CA MET A 1 -3.50 -11.71 -16.36
C MET A 1 -3.80 -12.22 -14.97
N TYR A 2 -3.88 -11.35 -13.96
CA TYR A 2 -4.25 -11.71 -12.59
C TYR A 2 -5.54 -11.01 -12.20
N GLN A 3 -6.32 -11.69 -11.36
CA GLN A 3 -7.52 -11.15 -10.74
C GLN A 3 -7.24 -10.91 -9.26
N LEU A 4 -7.36 -9.66 -8.83
CA LEU A 4 -7.04 -9.24 -7.46
C LEU A 4 -8.30 -8.75 -6.76
N LYS A 5 -8.54 -9.27 -5.56
CA LYS A 5 -9.55 -8.73 -4.65
C LYS A 5 -8.89 -7.74 -3.71
N ILE A 6 -9.36 -6.50 -3.73
CA ILE A 6 -8.93 -5.42 -2.82
C ILE A 6 -10.03 -5.25 -1.79
N THR A 7 -9.68 -5.28 -0.50
CA THR A 7 -10.63 -5.10 0.61
C THR A 7 -10.09 -4.03 1.55
N LEU A 8 -10.94 -3.10 1.99
CA LEU A 8 -10.59 -2.20 3.08
C LEU A 8 -10.58 -2.95 4.40
N ALA A 9 -9.44 -2.92 5.08
CA ALA A 9 -9.33 -3.43 6.44
C ALA A 9 -10.18 -2.56 7.39
N GLU A 10 -10.62 -3.16 8.49
CA GLU A 10 -11.24 -2.45 9.63
C GLU A 10 -12.55 -1.71 9.32
N VAL A 11 -13.23 -2.05 8.22
CA VAL A 11 -14.54 -1.49 7.85
C VAL A 11 -15.60 -2.58 7.81
N GLU A 12 -16.73 -2.33 8.49
CA GLU A 12 -17.92 -3.17 8.45
C GLU A 12 -19.16 -2.39 7.96
N PRO A 13 -19.92 -2.92 6.98
CA PRO A 13 -19.65 -4.15 6.21
C PRO A 13 -18.42 -4.00 5.28
N PRO A 14 -17.76 -5.10 4.89
CA PRO A 14 -16.54 -5.04 4.09
C PRO A 14 -16.73 -4.33 2.74
N ILE A 15 -15.95 -3.29 2.50
CA ILE A 15 -15.88 -2.62 1.21
C ILE A 15 -14.75 -3.25 0.39
N TRP A 16 -15.08 -3.78 -0.79
CA TRP A 16 -14.12 -4.44 -1.67
C TRP A 16 -14.33 -4.11 -3.15
N ARG A 17 -13.28 -4.37 -3.94
CA ARG A 17 -13.27 -4.30 -5.41
C ARG A 17 -12.55 -5.52 -5.97
N LEU A 18 -12.95 -5.98 -7.15
CA LEU A 18 -12.31 -7.06 -7.88
C LEU A 18 -11.81 -6.50 -9.22
N ILE A 19 -10.51 -6.54 -9.43
CA ILE A 19 -9.86 -5.93 -10.60
C ILE A 19 -9.06 -6.97 -11.37
N GLN A 20 -8.86 -6.72 -12.67
CA GLN A 20 -7.96 -7.49 -13.52
C GLN A 20 -6.78 -6.62 -13.93
N VAL A 21 -5.57 -7.17 -13.80
CA VAL A 21 -4.31 -6.48 -14.13
C VAL A 21 -3.35 -7.40 -14.87
N SER A 22 -2.47 -6.82 -15.68
CA SER A 22 -1.36 -7.58 -16.27
C SER A 22 -0.50 -8.20 -15.18
N GLY A 23 0.08 -9.38 -15.46
CA GLY A 23 1.04 -9.99 -14.55
C GLY A 23 2.37 -9.25 -14.46
N SER A 24 2.63 -8.37 -15.43
CA SER A 24 3.79 -7.50 -15.48
C SER A 24 3.50 -6.08 -14.96
N VAL A 25 2.36 -5.84 -14.31
CA VAL A 25 2.04 -4.52 -13.76
C VAL A 25 3.04 -4.15 -12.67
N THR A 26 3.55 -2.93 -12.70
CA THR A 26 4.43 -2.40 -11.66
C THR A 26 3.59 -1.94 -10.45
N LEU A 27 4.23 -1.81 -9.28
CA LEU A 27 3.53 -1.42 -8.05
C LEU A 27 2.96 0.02 -8.13
N ASP A 28 3.65 0.95 -8.80
CA ASP A 28 3.14 2.32 -9.03
C ASP A 28 1.87 2.33 -9.89
N ARG A 29 1.82 1.46 -10.92
CA ARG A 29 0.63 1.33 -11.76
C ARG A 29 -0.49 0.62 -11.01
N LEU A 30 -0.17 -0.38 -10.20
CA LEU A 30 -1.14 -1.04 -9.35
C LEU A 30 -1.76 -0.05 -8.36
N HIS A 31 -0.96 0.82 -7.74
CA HIS A 31 -1.45 1.92 -6.90
C HIS A 31 -2.45 2.81 -7.64
N THR A 32 -2.10 3.24 -8.85
CA THR A 32 -3.02 4.06 -9.68
C THR A 32 -4.35 3.35 -9.94
N VAL A 33 -4.32 2.03 -10.18
CA VAL A 33 -5.55 1.23 -10.39
C VAL A 33 -6.37 1.15 -9.10
N ILE A 34 -5.73 0.92 -7.94
CA ILE A 34 -6.39 0.89 -6.63
C ILE A 34 -7.06 2.24 -6.34
N GLN A 35 -6.33 3.35 -6.50
CA GLN A 35 -6.85 4.71 -6.31
C GLN A 35 -8.15 4.92 -7.10
N LYS A 36 -8.14 4.57 -8.40
CA LYS A 36 -9.32 4.69 -9.26
C LYS A 36 -10.46 3.76 -8.84
N ALA A 37 -10.17 2.49 -8.52
CA ALA A 37 -11.19 1.51 -8.14
C ALA A 37 -11.90 1.88 -6.83
N MET A 38 -11.17 2.54 -5.92
CA MET A 38 -11.68 2.98 -4.62
C MET A 38 -12.28 4.40 -4.65
N GLY A 39 -12.08 5.16 -5.74
CA GLY A 39 -12.52 6.55 -5.84
C GLY A 39 -11.65 7.53 -5.02
N TRP A 40 -10.40 7.16 -4.77
CA TRP A 40 -9.42 7.98 -4.05
C TRP A 40 -8.63 8.90 -4.99
N ARG A 41 -7.94 9.88 -4.39
CA ARG A 41 -7.32 11.02 -5.10
C ARG A 41 -5.81 11.14 -4.92
N ASP A 42 -5.13 10.06 -4.55
CA ASP A 42 -3.66 10.03 -4.38
C ASP A 42 -3.13 11.17 -3.50
N ALA A 43 -3.87 11.50 -2.44
CA ALA A 43 -3.62 12.68 -1.61
C ALA A 43 -2.59 12.43 -0.48
N HIS A 44 -2.19 11.17 -0.27
CA HIS A 44 -1.31 10.75 0.80
C HIS A 44 -0.26 9.77 0.26
N LEU A 45 0.88 9.69 0.95
CA LEU A 45 1.91 8.68 0.66
C LEU A 45 1.33 7.27 0.79
N HIS A 46 1.92 6.35 0.02
CA HIS A 46 1.52 4.96 -0.02
C HIS A 46 2.74 4.04 -0.02
N GLU A 47 2.52 2.81 0.44
CA GLU A 47 3.53 1.76 0.47
C GLU A 47 2.85 0.40 0.22
N PHE A 48 3.57 -0.52 -0.42
CA PHE A 48 3.22 -1.92 -0.51
C PHE A 48 4.16 -2.75 0.34
N GLU A 49 3.61 -3.66 1.15
CA GLU A 49 4.37 -4.69 1.82
C GLU A 49 4.14 -6.06 1.15
N VAL A 50 5.22 -6.71 0.74
CA VAL A 50 5.18 -8.07 0.19
C VAL A 50 6.20 -8.91 0.94
N ARG A 51 5.73 -9.89 1.72
CA ARG A 51 6.56 -10.83 2.47
C ARG A 51 7.62 -10.13 3.35
N GLY A 52 7.20 -9.09 4.09
CA GLY A 52 8.08 -8.32 4.97
C GLY A 52 8.99 -7.31 4.27
N ARG A 53 8.90 -7.17 2.94
CA ARG A 53 9.62 -6.14 2.18
C ARG A 53 8.68 -5.01 1.78
N ARG A 54 9.11 -3.79 2.05
CA ARG A 54 8.36 -2.55 1.82
C ARG A 54 8.79 -1.85 0.54
N TYR A 55 7.82 -1.31 -0.19
CA TYR A 55 7.98 -0.60 -1.46
C TYR A 55 7.11 0.66 -1.45
N GLY A 56 7.73 1.82 -1.31
CA GLY A 56 7.04 3.12 -1.26
C GLY A 56 7.94 4.22 -1.83
N VAL A 57 7.38 5.42 -1.95
CA VAL A 57 8.15 6.62 -2.26
C VAL A 57 8.82 7.08 -0.96
N PRO A 58 10.16 7.23 -0.90
CA PRO A 58 10.83 7.79 0.27
C PRO A 58 10.27 9.18 0.56
N GLU A 59 9.91 9.45 1.81
CA GLU A 59 9.57 10.82 2.21
C GLU A 59 10.83 11.69 2.07
N PRO A 60 10.77 12.85 1.38
CA PRO A 60 11.96 13.67 1.10
C PRO A 60 12.76 14.06 2.34
N ASP A 61 12.11 14.10 3.50
CA ASP A 61 12.68 14.49 4.78
C ASP A 61 12.90 13.31 5.74
N GLU A 62 12.74 12.05 5.31
CA GLU A 62 13.12 10.91 6.15
C GLU A 62 14.65 10.82 6.15
N PRO A 63 15.35 11.15 7.26
CA PRO A 63 16.77 10.88 7.33
C PRO A 63 16.95 9.39 7.07
N ALA A 64 17.97 9.02 6.28
CA ALA A 64 18.28 7.63 5.96
C ALA A 64 18.68 6.87 7.24
N LEU A 65 17.69 6.57 8.09
CA LEU A 65 17.86 5.79 9.29
C LEU A 65 18.04 4.36 8.83
N PRO A 66 19.09 3.67 9.31
CA PRO A 66 19.26 2.25 9.03
C PRO A 66 17.97 1.49 9.35
N ALA A 67 17.56 0.57 8.47
CA ALA A 67 16.32 -0.21 8.56
C ALA A 67 16.08 -0.92 9.92
N MET A 68 17.08 -0.95 10.81
CA MET A 68 16.98 -1.43 12.18
C MET A 68 16.26 -0.46 13.15
N LEU A 69 16.14 0.84 12.85
CA LEU A 69 15.48 1.82 13.73
C LEU A 69 13.94 1.81 13.61
N LEU A 70 13.40 1.39 12.46
CA LEU A 70 11.94 1.23 12.26
C LEU A 70 11.34 0.08 13.08
N ARG A 71 12.16 -0.82 13.64
CA ARG A 71 11.73 -1.90 14.55
C ARG A 71 11.31 -1.42 15.95
N ARG A 72 11.51 -0.15 16.30
CA ARG A 72 11.16 0.41 17.63
C ARG A 72 10.00 1.41 17.64
N ALA A 73 9.52 1.87 16.49
CA ALA A 73 8.49 2.92 16.44
C ALA A 73 7.04 2.41 16.45
N PHE A 74 6.79 1.13 16.16
CA PHE A 74 5.46 0.51 16.24
C PHE A 74 5.41 -0.59 17.31
N SER A 75 5.75 -0.21 18.55
CA SER A 75 5.31 -0.97 19.72
C SER A 75 4.47 -0.04 20.59
N GLY A 76 3.15 -0.24 20.52
CA GLY A 76 2.18 0.16 21.53
C GLY A 76 1.76 1.64 21.54
N ALA A 77 0.52 1.89 21.13
CA ALA A 77 -0.47 2.48 22.02
C ALA A 77 -1.88 2.29 21.42
N LEU A 78 -2.81 2.05 22.33
CA LEU A 78 -4.26 1.85 22.21
C LEU A 78 -4.98 2.78 21.22
#